data_AF-A0A7S1EGC6-F1
#
_entry.id   AF-A0A7S1EGC6-F1
#
_cell.length_a   1.000
_cell.length_b   1.000
_cell.length_c   1.000
_cell.angle_alpha   90.00
_cell.angle_beta   90.00
_cell.angle_gamma   90.00
#
_symmetry.space_group_name_H-M   'P 1'
#
loop_
_entity.id
_entity.type
_entity.pdbx_description
1 polymer ?
#
loop_
_entity_poly.entity_id
_entity_poly.type
_entity_poly.pdbx_seq_one_letter_code
_entity_poly.pdbx_strand_id
1 'polypeptide(L)'
;YYWGCRTIRDDDKRRSCMFNGGDSESRPSYSPAFSAASYGYELLFNQTMINSLPVLVSAVNSAILRTLGGGVIEPSVQVLPKTDAEEAKASATAAYIASNVGALMVTLAFLGVPSQSMLVIVEERDNDVKHMLHLMGVKVPRFPPLYDPFFAPVPPFPARGCAHVRQHALVVGQCRPLDGIAERSIQPHAMKSADGSKHLVPAVRCRMRQTPFLPPPAQVAEYWLCTYTFDLIRWVVMASLGTVVLTLVGAPTMWRGEMGLAGWLLMCLFGVALHPLAYLLHFAVSEAKVAQPFWSTLTLVPFFVLFTIYFIFASPFIDVSQGVRDAVSYLLMLFPPVAFAAGIQRVGESGADIDLAGRLG
;
A
#
# COMPACT_ATOMS: atom_id res chain seq x y z
N TYR A 1 4.20 -14.69 -47.94
CA TYR A 1 4.99 -13.59 -48.53
C TYR A 1 6.04 -13.15 -47.53
N TYR A 2 7.28 -13.59 -47.68
CA TYR A 2 8.39 -13.06 -46.88
C TYR A 2 8.86 -11.76 -47.52
N TRP A 3 8.72 -10.65 -46.81
CA TRP A 3 9.22 -9.35 -47.24
C TRP A 3 10.67 -9.23 -46.77
N GLY A 4 11.61 -9.42 -47.69
CA GLY A 4 13.03 -9.28 -47.41
C GLY A 4 13.43 -7.80 -47.44
N CYS A 5 13.48 -7.14 -46.27
CA CYS A 5 14.13 -5.84 -46.14
C CYS A 5 15.65 -6.03 -46.17
N ARG A 6 16.30 -5.73 -47.30
CA ARG A 6 17.76 -5.61 -47.35
C ARG A 6 18.14 -4.26 -46.72
N THR A 7 18.57 -4.28 -45.46
CA THR A 7 19.09 -3.09 -44.80
C THR A 7 20.46 -2.74 -45.38
N ILE A 8 20.54 -1.65 -46.15
CA ILE A 8 21.82 -1.01 -46.47
C ILE A 8 22.24 -0.24 -45.22
N ARG A 9 23.39 -0.61 -44.67
CA ARG A 9 23.98 -0.02 -43.47
C ARG A 9 24.84 1.15 -43.92
N ASP A 10 24.22 2.30 -44.15
CA ASP A 10 24.92 3.58 -44.21
C ASP A 10 24.88 4.21 -42.82
N ASP A 11 26.01 4.75 -42.38
CA ASP A 11 26.25 5.30 -41.04
C ASP A 11 25.47 6.61 -40.74
N ASP A 12 24.53 7.00 -41.60
CA ASP A 12 23.58 8.07 -41.35
C ASP A 12 22.20 7.51 -41.01
N LYS A 13 21.52 8.13 -40.03
CA LYS A 13 20.25 7.72 -39.40
C LYS A 13 19.02 7.73 -40.33
N ARG A 14 19.14 7.35 -41.60
CA ARG A 14 18.05 7.21 -42.57
C ARG A 14 18.07 5.81 -43.15
N ARG A 15 17.14 4.97 -42.69
CA ARG A 15 16.89 3.66 -43.30
C ARG A 15 15.90 3.85 -44.46
N SER A 16 16.41 3.89 -45.69
CA SER A 16 15.56 3.75 -46.88
C SER A 16 15.27 2.27 -47.13
N CYS A 17 14.00 1.93 -47.37
CA CYS A 17 13.61 0.62 -47.87
C CYS A 17 13.38 0.74 -49.37
N MET A 18 14.29 0.22 -50.19
CA MET A 18 14.06 0.14 -51.64
C MET A 18 13.13 -1.04 -51.96
N PHE A 19 12.04 -0.74 -52.67
CA PHE A 19 11.20 -1.73 -53.33
C PHE A 19 11.73 -1.98 -54.74
N ASN A 20 12.67 -2.91 -54.88
CA ASN A 20 13.07 -3.39 -56.21
C ASN A 20 12.15 -4.52 -56.66
N GLY A 21 11.20 -4.19 -57.55
CA GLY A 21 10.66 -5.17 -58.49
C GLY A 21 11.66 -5.35 -59.62
N GLY A 22 12.64 -6.25 -59.46
CA GLY A 22 13.66 -6.46 -60.49
C GLY A 22 14.69 -7.53 -60.12
N ASP A 23 14.51 -8.68 -60.76
CA ASP A 23 15.50 -9.65 -61.23
C ASP A 23 16.29 -10.51 -60.22
N SER A 24 15.89 -11.79 -60.08
CA SER A 24 16.64 -12.95 -60.63
C SER A 24 16.01 -14.29 -60.20
N GLU A 25 16.23 -15.31 -61.06
CA GLU A 25 15.85 -16.74 -60.95
C GLU A 25 14.48 -17.19 -61.50
N SER A 26 14.52 -17.44 -62.82
CA SER A 26 13.86 -18.51 -63.59
C SER A 26 12.86 -19.42 -62.83
N ARG A 27 11.57 -19.08 -62.93
CA ARG A 27 10.45 -20.03 -62.90
C ARG A 27 9.40 -19.63 -63.96
N PRO A 28 8.65 -20.61 -64.52
CA PRO A 28 7.81 -20.39 -65.69
C PRO A 28 6.69 -19.39 -65.40
N SER A 29 6.65 -18.38 -66.25
CA SER A 29 5.68 -17.29 -66.26
C SER A 29 4.34 -17.79 -66.81
N TYR A 30 3.30 -17.75 -65.98
CA TYR A 30 1.94 -17.53 -66.47
C TYR A 30 1.70 -16.02 -66.44
N SER A 31 1.80 -15.39 -67.61
CA SER A 31 1.43 -13.99 -67.81
C SER A 31 0.10 -13.95 -68.57
N PRO A 32 -0.97 -13.37 -68.01
CA PRO A 32 -1.91 -12.62 -68.84
C PRO A 32 -1.29 -11.25 -69.10
N ALA A 33 -1.09 -10.93 -70.38
CA ALA A 33 -0.51 -9.69 -70.84
C ALA A 33 -1.31 -8.46 -70.36
N PHE A 34 -0.72 -7.70 -69.45
CA PHE A 34 -0.95 -6.26 -69.29
C PHE A 34 0.42 -5.61 -69.09
N SER A 35 0.94 -4.94 -70.12
CA SER A 35 2.14 -4.10 -69.98
C SER A 35 1.75 -2.79 -69.30
N ALA A 36 1.69 -2.78 -67.97
CA ALA A 36 1.64 -1.55 -67.18
C ALA A 36 3.07 -1.05 -66.97
N ALA A 37 3.34 0.22 -67.28
CA ALA A 37 4.61 0.86 -66.97
C ALA A 37 4.91 0.72 -65.47
N SER A 38 6.05 0.10 -65.14
CA SER A 38 6.51 -0.04 -63.75
C SER A 38 7.01 1.33 -63.27
N TYR A 39 6.17 2.07 -62.54
CA TYR A 39 6.60 3.27 -61.84
C TYR A 39 7.34 2.88 -60.55
N GLY A 40 8.66 3.10 -60.51
CA GLY A 40 9.43 3.02 -59.28
C GLY A 40 9.24 4.29 -58.45
N TYR A 41 8.91 4.16 -57.17
CA TYR A 41 8.83 5.28 -56.22
C TYR A 41 9.56 4.94 -54.92
N GLU A 42 10.19 5.95 -54.31
CA GLU A 42 10.81 5.83 -52.98
C GLU A 42 9.88 6.44 -51.92
N LEU A 43 9.59 5.65 -50.88
CA LEU A 43 8.76 6.06 -49.75
C LEU A 43 9.66 6.36 -48.55
N LEU A 44 9.71 7.65 -48.17
CA LEU A 44 10.32 8.07 -46.91
C LEU A 44 9.25 8.02 -45.81
N PHE A 45 9.43 7.15 -44.82
CA PHE A 45 8.50 7.02 -43.71
C PHE A 45 9.20 7.09 -42.35
N ASN A 46 8.47 7.58 -41.35
CA ASN A 46 8.97 7.70 -39.99
C ASN A 46 8.70 6.41 -39.20
N GLN A 47 9.73 5.77 -38.66
CA GLN A 47 9.61 4.53 -37.88
C GLN A 47 9.17 4.76 -36.43
N THR A 48 8.92 6.00 -35.99
CA THR A 48 8.44 6.26 -34.62
C THR A 48 7.00 5.80 -34.37
N MET A 49 6.19 5.59 -35.43
CA MET A 49 4.84 5.05 -35.30
C MET A 49 4.77 3.63 -35.84
N ILE A 50 4.17 2.72 -35.06
CA ILE A 50 4.04 1.28 -35.38
C ILE A 50 3.31 1.05 -36.72
N ASN A 51 2.40 1.95 -37.09
CA ASN A 51 1.55 1.81 -38.28
C ASN A 51 1.87 2.81 -39.41
N SER A 52 3.02 3.51 -39.38
CA SER A 52 3.32 4.55 -40.39
C SER A 52 3.48 3.99 -41.80
N LEU A 53 4.18 2.86 -41.94
CA LEU A 53 4.47 2.23 -43.22
C LEU A 53 3.19 1.77 -43.96
N PRO A 54 2.30 0.95 -43.38
CA PRO A 54 1.10 0.49 -44.08
C PRO A 54 0.17 1.64 -44.49
N VAL A 55 0.08 2.69 -43.65
CA VAL A 55 -0.72 3.89 -43.96
C VAL A 55 -0.13 4.64 -45.16
N LEU A 56 1.19 4.86 -45.19
CA LEU A 56 1.84 5.58 -46.29
C LEU A 56 1.81 4.79 -47.61
N VAL A 57 2.00 3.47 -47.56
CA VAL A 57 1.86 2.60 -48.73
C VAL A 57 0.44 2.64 -49.29
N SER A 58 -0.58 2.58 -48.42
CA SER A 58 -1.98 2.70 -48.84
C SER A 58 -2.29 4.09 -49.42
N ALA A 59 -1.73 5.16 -48.85
CA ALA A 59 -1.90 6.52 -49.36
C ALA A 59 -1.29 6.69 -50.76
N VAL A 60 -0.07 6.18 -50.99
CA VAL A 60 0.57 6.21 -52.31
C VAL A 60 -0.19 5.36 -53.32
N ASN A 61 -0.59 4.13 -52.95
CA ASN A 61 -1.38 3.28 -53.84
C ASN A 61 -2.74 3.90 -54.19
N SER A 62 -3.38 4.58 -53.23
CA SER A 62 -4.62 5.32 -53.48
C SER A 62 -4.38 6.53 -54.39
N ALA A 63 -3.25 7.22 -54.25
CA ALA A 63 -2.89 8.32 -55.14
C ALA A 63 -2.66 7.83 -56.58
N ILE A 64 -1.95 6.71 -56.76
CA ILE A 64 -1.73 6.08 -58.06
C ILE A 64 -3.05 5.58 -58.66
N LEU A 65 -3.95 5.00 -57.86
CA LEU A 65 -5.27 4.59 -58.34
C LEU A 65 -6.10 5.78 -58.80
N ARG A 66 -6.09 6.89 -58.06
CA ARG A 66 -6.80 8.11 -58.46
C ARG A 66 -6.28 8.67 -59.79
N THR A 67 -4.98 8.62 -60.08
CA THR A 67 -4.45 9.09 -61.37
C THR A 67 -4.91 8.21 -62.54
N LEU A 68 -5.25 6.95 -62.28
CA LEU A 68 -5.81 6.02 -63.27
C LEU A 68 -7.35 6.04 -63.33
N GLY A 69 -8.02 6.97 -62.62
CA GLY A 69 -9.49 7.06 -62.56
C GLY A 69 -10.16 6.05 -61.60
N GLY A 70 -9.38 5.41 -60.73
CA GLY A 70 -9.85 4.48 -59.70
C GLY A 70 -10.24 5.15 -58.36
N GLY A 71 -10.66 4.32 -57.40
CA GLY A 71 -11.09 4.73 -56.05
C GLY A 71 -9.98 4.83 -55.00
N VAL A 72 -10.37 4.94 -53.73
CA VAL A 72 -9.47 4.97 -52.55
C VAL A 72 -9.34 3.56 -51.98
N ILE A 73 -8.12 3.12 -51.64
CA ILE A 73 -7.88 1.90 -50.89
C ILE A 73 -7.85 2.25 -49.40
N GLU A 74 -8.82 1.80 -48.63
CA GLU A 74 -8.76 1.86 -47.16
C GLU A 74 -7.96 0.67 -46.62
N PRO A 75 -6.85 0.90 -45.90
CA PRO A 75 -6.08 -0.18 -45.31
C PRO A 75 -6.80 -0.70 -44.07
N SER A 76 -7.16 -1.98 -44.06
CA SER A 76 -7.64 -2.66 -42.86
C SER A 76 -6.51 -3.53 -42.29
N VAL A 77 -6.11 -3.24 -41.05
CA VAL A 77 -5.19 -4.11 -40.30
C VAL A 77 -6.03 -5.03 -39.44
N GLN A 78 -6.31 -6.23 -39.95
CA GLN A 78 -6.93 -7.28 -39.15
C GLN A 78 -5.83 -8.12 -38.53
N VAL A 79 -5.65 -8.02 -37.22
CA VAL A 79 -4.72 -8.87 -36.48
C VAL A 79 -5.28 -10.29 -36.51
N LEU A 80 -4.44 -11.25 -36.87
CA LEU A 80 -4.81 -12.66 -36.81
C LEU A 80 -5.14 -13.04 -35.36
N PRO A 81 -6.09 -13.95 -35.12
CA PRO A 81 -6.32 -14.48 -33.78
C PRO A 81 -5.01 -15.03 -33.23
N LYS A 82 -4.74 -14.74 -31.95
CA LYS A 82 -3.55 -15.22 -31.26
C LYS A 82 -3.57 -16.75 -31.24
N THR A 83 -2.39 -17.34 -31.33
CA THR A 83 -2.27 -18.77 -31.01
C THR A 83 -2.53 -19.00 -29.52
N ASP A 84 -3.02 -20.18 -29.14
CA ASP A 84 -3.29 -20.52 -27.73
C ASP A 84 -2.07 -20.26 -26.83
N ALA A 85 -0.86 -20.49 -27.34
CA ALA A 85 0.39 -20.21 -26.63
C ALA A 85 0.64 -18.71 -26.41
N GLU A 86 0.32 -17.86 -27.39
CA GLU A 86 0.43 -16.41 -27.27
C GLU A 86 -0.66 -15.82 -26.37
N GLU A 87 -1.86 -16.40 -26.39
CA GLU A 87 -2.96 -16.02 -25.50
C GLU A 87 -2.66 -16.42 -24.05
N ALA A 88 -2.14 -17.62 -23.82
CA ALA A 88 -1.67 -18.07 -22.50
C ALA A 88 -0.55 -17.15 -21.97
N LYS A 89 0.42 -16.77 -22.80
CA LYS A 89 1.49 -15.85 -22.41
C LYS A 89 0.97 -14.44 -22.11
N ALA A 90 0.04 -13.95 -22.92
CA ALA A 90 -0.56 -12.63 -22.73
C ALA A 90 -1.40 -12.56 -21.45
N SER A 91 -2.22 -13.58 -21.19
CA SER A 91 -3.03 -13.68 -19.97
C SER A 91 -2.17 -13.83 -18.72
N ALA A 92 -1.13 -14.67 -18.75
CA ALA A 92 -0.19 -14.80 -17.65
C ALA A 92 0.55 -13.49 -17.34
N THR A 93 0.96 -12.76 -18.38
CA THR A 93 1.63 -11.44 -18.21
C THR A 93 0.67 -10.41 -17.62
N ALA A 94 -0.59 -10.38 -18.08
CA ALA A 94 -1.60 -9.47 -17.55
C ALA A 94 -1.94 -9.79 -16.08
N ALA A 95 -2.07 -11.07 -15.73
CA ALA A 95 -2.32 -11.52 -14.37
C ALA A 95 -1.15 -11.15 -13.44
N TYR A 96 0.10 -11.37 -13.88
CA TYR A 96 1.30 -10.98 -13.13
C TYR A 96 1.37 -9.47 -12.88
N ILE A 97 1.09 -8.63 -13.89
CA ILE A 97 1.11 -7.18 -13.71
C ILE A 97 -0.01 -6.75 -12.75
N ALA A 98 -1.22 -7.27 -12.92
CA ALA A 98 -2.36 -6.95 -12.08
C ALA A 98 -2.13 -7.36 -10.62
N SER A 99 -1.56 -8.55 -10.36
CA SER A 99 -1.26 -9.04 -9.02
C SER A 99 -0.19 -8.20 -8.34
N ASN A 100 0.86 -7.80 -9.07
CA ASN A 100 1.93 -6.93 -8.55
C ASN A 100 1.43 -5.52 -8.21
N VAL A 101 0.66 -4.90 -9.11
CA VAL A 101 0.08 -3.58 -8.85
C VAL A 101 -0.91 -3.65 -7.69
N GLY A 102 -1.73 -4.70 -7.62
CA GLY A 102 -2.63 -4.94 -6.50
C GLY A 102 -1.88 -5.09 -5.17
N ALA A 103 -0.85 -5.93 -5.13
CA ALA A 103 0.00 -6.12 -3.96
C ALA A 103 0.68 -4.82 -3.50
N LEU A 104 1.20 -4.03 -4.44
CA LEU A 104 1.80 -2.72 -4.16
C LEU A 104 0.78 -1.77 -3.51
N MET A 105 -0.41 -1.61 -4.11
CA MET A 105 -1.43 -0.70 -3.63
C MET A 105 -1.98 -1.11 -2.27
N VAL A 106 -2.25 -2.40 -2.07
CA VAL A 106 -2.71 -2.93 -0.77
C VAL A 106 -1.63 -2.73 0.29
N THR A 107 -0.37 -3.02 -0.03
CA THR A 107 0.73 -2.83 0.94
C THR A 107 0.87 -1.36 1.33
N LEU A 108 0.81 -0.43 0.37
CA LEU A 108 0.87 1.01 0.64
C LEU A 108 -0.28 1.50 1.52
N ALA A 109 -1.50 1.00 1.29
CA ALA A 109 -2.66 1.36 2.11
C ALA A 109 -2.49 0.95 3.58
N PHE A 110 -1.89 -0.22 3.83
CA PHE A 110 -1.72 -0.76 5.18
C PHE A 110 -0.43 -0.32 5.87
N LEU A 111 0.58 0.16 5.13
CA LEU A 111 1.85 0.62 5.69
C LEU A 111 1.69 1.85 6.60
N GLY A 112 0.68 2.69 6.34
CA GLY A 112 0.42 3.90 7.11
C GLY A 112 -0.27 3.67 8.45
N VAL A 113 -0.95 2.54 8.65
CA VAL A 113 -1.78 2.31 9.85
C VAL A 113 -0.95 2.28 11.15
N PRO A 114 0.18 1.56 11.24
CA PRO A 114 0.97 1.49 12.48
C PRO A 114 1.66 2.82 12.83
N SER A 115 1.76 3.75 11.87
CA SER A 115 2.26 5.11 12.14
C SER A 115 1.40 5.84 13.18
N GLN A 116 0.09 5.56 13.20
CA GLN A 116 -0.85 6.17 14.13
C GLN A 116 -0.66 5.63 15.55
N SER A 117 -0.44 4.32 15.68
CA SER A 117 -0.13 3.69 16.98
C SER A 117 1.19 4.22 17.54
N MET A 118 2.21 4.39 16.69
CA MET A 118 3.47 5.01 17.07
C MET A 118 3.27 6.46 17.54
N LEU A 119 2.50 7.26 16.79
CA LEU A 119 2.20 8.65 17.13
C LEU A 119 1.55 8.76 18.51
N VAL A 120 0.51 7.97 18.79
CA VAL A 120 -0.19 7.97 20.08
C VAL A 120 0.76 7.66 21.24
N ILE A 121 1.63 6.65 21.09
CA ILE A 121 2.59 6.28 22.14
C ILE A 121 3.62 7.40 22.38
N VAL A 122 4.05 8.08 21.31
CA VAL A 122 4.96 9.22 21.43
C VAL A 122 4.25 10.39 22.10
N GLU A 123 3.01 10.71 21.74
CA GLU A 123 2.21 11.75 22.40
C GLU A 123 1.97 11.45 23.88
N GLU A 124 1.68 10.20 24.25
CA GLU A 124 1.53 9.80 25.65
C GLU A 124 2.82 9.98 26.45
N ARG A 125 3.98 9.77 25.81
CA ARG A 125 5.28 10.00 26.43
C ARG A 125 5.57 11.50 26.55
N ASP A 126 5.35 12.26 25.49
CA ASP A 126 5.65 13.69 25.43
C ASP A 126 4.78 14.50 26.42
N ASN A 127 3.56 14.03 26.71
CA ASN A 127 2.65 14.62 27.68
C ASN A 127 2.82 14.07 29.12
N ASP A 128 3.86 13.28 29.39
CA ASP A 128 4.11 12.60 30.67
C ASP A 128 2.96 11.68 31.16
N VAL A 129 1.95 11.41 30.32
CA VAL A 129 0.81 10.53 30.63
C VAL A 129 1.32 9.13 30.88
N LYS A 130 2.28 8.66 30.08
CA LYS A 130 2.93 7.36 30.28
C LYS A 130 3.58 7.28 31.66
N HIS A 131 4.34 8.30 32.07
CA HIS A 131 4.98 8.31 33.40
C HIS A 131 3.94 8.32 34.52
N MET A 132 2.89 9.13 34.38
CA MET A 132 1.79 9.19 35.35
C MET A 132 1.05 7.84 35.47
N LEU A 133 0.79 7.15 34.36
CA LEU A 133 0.16 5.83 34.35
C LEU A 133 1.02 4.78 35.08
N HIS A 134 2.34 4.83 34.90
CA HIS A 134 3.27 3.95 35.61
C HIS A 134 3.34 4.29 37.12
N LEU A 135 3.30 5.57 37.49
CA LEU A 135 3.35 6.00 38.90
C LEU A 135 2.07 5.70 39.67
N MET A 136 0.91 5.85 39.02
CA MET A 136 -0.40 5.66 39.65
C MET A 136 -0.72 4.19 39.92
N GLY A 137 0.11 3.25 39.44
CA GLY A 137 -0.12 1.81 39.59
C GLY A 137 -1.50 1.40 39.08
N VAL A 138 -2.01 2.12 38.07
CA VAL A 138 -3.33 1.88 37.51
C VAL A 138 -3.28 0.48 36.90
N LYS A 139 -3.86 -0.49 37.61
CA LYS A 139 -4.42 -1.68 36.97
C LYS A 139 -5.32 -1.13 35.89
N VAL A 140 -4.92 -1.28 34.64
CA VAL A 140 -5.72 -0.84 33.50
C VAL A 140 -7.13 -1.33 33.79
N PRO A 141 -8.11 -0.42 34.02
CA PRO A 141 -9.45 -0.85 34.34
C PRO A 141 -9.88 -1.78 33.22
N ARG A 142 -10.33 -3.00 33.56
CA ARG A 142 -11.00 -3.89 32.61
C ARG A 142 -11.98 -3.03 31.82
N PHE A 143 -11.69 -2.82 30.54
CA PHE A 143 -12.32 -1.78 29.72
C PHE A 143 -13.85 -1.77 29.89
N PRO A 144 -14.47 -0.64 30.28
CA PRO A 144 -15.78 -0.33 29.73
C PRO A 144 -15.61 -0.06 28.22
N PRO A 145 -16.56 -0.52 27.38
CA PRO A 145 -16.41 -0.48 25.94
C PRO A 145 -16.50 0.97 25.42
N LEU A 146 -15.81 1.21 24.29
CA LEU A 146 -15.99 2.33 23.37
C LEU A 146 -15.49 3.71 23.87
N TYR A 147 -14.22 3.99 23.57
CA TYR A 147 -13.89 5.32 23.05
C TYR A 147 -14.67 5.49 21.74
N ASP A 148 -15.52 6.52 21.65
CA ASP A 148 -16.27 6.87 20.44
C ASP A 148 -15.31 6.98 19.24
N PRO A 149 -15.51 6.21 18.15
CA PRO A 149 -14.59 6.18 17.01
C PRO A 149 -14.71 7.39 16.07
N PHE A 150 -15.55 8.37 16.40
CA PHE A 150 -15.73 9.57 15.58
C PHE A 150 -15.02 10.76 16.22
N PHE A 151 -13.90 11.14 15.60
CA PHE A 151 -13.16 12.40 15.73
C PHE A 151 -14.00 13.56 16.31
N ALA A 152 -14.00 13.70 17.63
CA ALA A 152 -14.08 15.03 18.23
C ALA A 152 -12.63 15.52 18.32
N PRO A 153 -12.28 16.67 17.71
CA PRO A 153 -10.98 17.27 17.95
C PRO A 153 -10.86 17.47 19.47
N VAL A 154 -9.83 16.87 20.07
CA VAL A 154 -9.44 17.19 21.45
C VAL A 154 -9.32 18.71 21.49
N PRO A 155 -10.10 19.42 22.33
CA PRO A 155 -9.97 20.86 22.42
C PRO A 155 -8.50 21.17 22.72
N PRO A 156 -7.89 22.15 22.03
CA PRO A 156 -6.50 22.47 22.26
C PRO A 156 -6.33 22.79 23.74
N PHE A 157 -5.56 21.96 24.45
CA PHE A 157 -5.05 22.34 25.75
C PHE A 157 -4.36 23.69 25.56
N PRO A 158 -4.69 24.71 26.36
CA PRO A 158 -4.10 26.03 26.16
C PRO A 158 -2.60 25.93 26.39
N ALA A 159 -1.85 25.92 25.28
CA ALA A 159 -0.42 26.12 25.26
C ALA A 159 -0.12 27.56 25.68
N ARG A 160 -0.07 27.82 26.99
CA ARG A 160 0.48 29.06 27.55
C ARG A 160 1.20 28.81 28.87
N GLY A 161 2.52 28.93 28.80
CA GLY A 161 3.31 29.62 29.80
C GLY A 161 3.78 28.79 30.99
N CYS A 162 5.03 28.32 30.91
CA CYS A 162 5.92 28.34 32.06
C CYS A 162 6.06 29.78 32.56
N ALA A 163 5.20 30.18 33.49
CA ALA A 163 5.41 31.33 34.35
C ALA A 163 4.67 31.08 35.66
N HIS A 164 5.43 30.85 36.73
CA HIS A 164 5.07 31.07 38.13
C HIS A 164 3.59 31.37 38.42
N VAL A 165 2.78 30.32 38.62
CA VAL A 165 1.52 30.46 39.37
C VAL A 165 1.53 29.40 40.45
N ARG A 166 1.79 29.89 41.68
CA ARG A 166 1.50 29.21 42.93
C ARG A 166 0.11 28.59 42.86
N GLN A 167 0.04 27.34 43.30
CA GLN A 167 -1.14 26.69 43.88
C GLN A 167 -2.18 27.71 44.34
N HIS A 168 -3.33 27.79 43.65
CA HIS A 168 -4.66 28.17 44.15
C HIS A 168 -5.60 28.31 42.94
N ALA A 169 -5.97 27.18 42.32
CA ALA A 169 -7.13 27.10 41.46
C ALA A 169 -7.93 25.87 41.88
N LEU A 170 -8.76 26.09 42.90
CA LEU A 170 -9.85 25.23 43.32
C LEU A 170 -10.88 25.21 42.18
N VAL A 171 -10.70 24.29 41.22
CA VAL A 171 -11.83 23.88 40.37
C VAL A 171 -12.71 23.00 41.26
N VAL A 172 -13.77 23.60 41.79
CA VAL A 172 -14.89 22.90 42.43
C VAL A 172 -15.64 22.15 41.32
N GLY A 173 -15.02 21.09 40.82
CA GLY A 173 -15.71 20.04 40.08
C GLY A 173 -16.41 19.16 41.11
N GLN A 174 -17.74 19.07 41.03
CA GLN A 174 -18.51 18.12 41.80
C GLN A 174 -18.02 16.70 41.55
N CYS A 175 -17.14 16.19 42.40
CA CYS A 175 -16.91 14.76 42.53
C CYS A 175 -18.21 14.14 43.05
N ARG A 176 -19.05 13.63 42.15
CA ARG A 176 -20.10 12.68 42.55
C ARG A 176 -19.38 11.43 43.10
N PRO A 177 -19.56 11.07 44.38
CA PRO A 177 -18.99 9.85 44.90
C PRO A 177 -19.62 8.67 44.16
N LEU A 178 -18.78 7.80 43.59
CA LEU A 178 -19.17 6.42 43.28
C LEU A 178 -19.41 5.74 44.64
N ASP A 179 -20.69 5.45 44.92
CA ASP A 179 -21.12 4.78 46.13
C ASP A 179 -20.41 3.42 46.25
N GLY A 180 -19.53 3.27 47.25
CA GLY A 180 -19.07 1.93 47.64
C GLY A 180 -17.74 1.78 48.36
N ILE A 181 -16.74 2.68 48.22
CA ILE A 181 -15.36 2.36 48.72
C ILE A 181 -14.63 3.53 49.43
N ALA A 182 -15.32 4.61 49.80
CA ALA A 182 -14.69 5.73 50.51
C ALA A 182 -15.04 5.71 52.01
N GLU A 183 -14.10 5.23 52.84
CA GLU A 183 -14.15 5.37 54.30
C GLU A 183 -13.90 6.85 54.65
N ARG A 184 -14.97 7.61 54.91
CA ARG A 184 -14.90 9.03 55.25
C ARG A 184 -14.44 9.22 56.69
N SER A 185 -13.16 9.53 56.88
CA SER A 185 -12.65 10.15 58.11
C SER A 185 -12.73 11.68 57.96
N ILE A 186 -13.76 12.31 58.53
CA ILE A 186 -13.87 13.78 58.58
C ILE A 186 -13.11 14.27 59.83
N GLN A 187 -11.92 14.86 59.66
CA GLN A 187 -11.27 15.62 60.72
C GLN A 187 -11.42 17.13 60.42
N PRO A 188 -12.07 17.91 61.30
CA PRO A 188 -12.18 19.34 61.12
C PRO A 188 -10.85 20.04 61.44
N HIS A 189 -10.28 20.75 60.47
CA HIS A 189 -9.17 21.67 60.69
C HIS A 189 -9.70 23.11 60.68
N ALA A 190 -9.41 23.87 61.74
CA ALA A 190 -9.77 25.28 61.84
C ALA A 190 -8.72 26.14 61.14
N MET A 191 -9.06 26.76 60.00
CA MET A 191 -8.28 27.85 59.42
C MET A 191 -8.82 29.19 59.95
N LYS A 192 -7.94 30.06 60.45
CA LYS A 192 -8.29 31.43 60.84
C LYS A 192 -8.37 32.31 59.60
N SER A 193 -9.56 32.78 59.26
CA SER A 193 -9.79 33.88 58.31
C SER A 193 -9.34 35.21 58.95
N ALA A 194 -8.83 36.13 58.14
CA ALA A 194 -8.40 37.46 58.57
C ALA A 194 -9.56 38.34 59.10
N ASP A 195 -10.81 38.01 58.77
CA ASP A 195 -12.01 38.75 59.21
C ASP A 195 -12.70 38.18 60.47
N GLY A 196 -12.04 37.29 61.23
CA GLY A 196 -12.58 36.79 62.49
C GLY A 196 -13.80 35.86 62.38
N SER A 197 -14.35 35.65 61.18
CA SER A 197 -15.40 34.66 60.90
C SER A 197 -14.79 33.27 60.69
N LYS A 198 -15.13 32.34 61.60
CA LYS A 198 -14.71 30.93 61.51
C LYS A 198 -15.58 30.19 60.48
N HIS A 199 -15.16 30.15 59.23
CA HIS A 199 -15.75 29.24 58.25
C HIS A 199 -15.07 27.87 58.32
N LEU A 200 -15.79 26.88 58.82
CA LEU A 200 -15.39 25.47 58.77
C LEU A 200 -15.49 24.99 57.33
N VAL A 201 -14.37 24.98 56.59
CA VAL A 201 -14.31 24.30 55.30
C VAL A 201 -13.97 22.83 55.58
N PRO A 202 -14.85 21.87 55.26
CA PRO A 202 -14.54 20.46 55.44
C PRO A 202 -13.42 20.08 54.47
N ALA A 203 -12.21 19.91 54.98
CA ALA A 203 -11.11 19.30 54.24
C ALA A 203 -11.41 17.81 54.07
N VAL A 204 -12.02 17.44 52.96
CA VAL A 204 -12.21 16.02 52.61
C VAL A 204 -10.84 15.47 52.22
N ARG A 205 -10.18 14.82 53.18
CA ARG A 205 -8.96 14.07 52.93
C ARG A 205 -9.35 12.77 52.24
N CYS A 206 -9.42 12.79 50.91
CA CYS A 206 -9.57 11.57 50.11
C CYS A 206 -8.31 10.72 50.28
N ARG A 207 -8.33 9.81 51.25
CA ARG A 207 -7.32 8.76 51.36
C ARG A 207 -7.62 7.75 50.26
N MET A 208 -6.97 7.88 49.10
CA MET A 208 -7.02 6.84 48.09
C MET A 208 -6.58 5.54 48.75
N ARG A 209 -7.50 4.57 48.79
CA ARG A 209 -7.23 3.22 49.29
C ARG A 209 -6.19 2.64 48.34
N GLN A 210 -4.93 2.60 48.76
CA GLN A 210 -3.86 1.95 48.01
C GLN A 210 -4.27 0.48 47.87
N THR A 211 -4.73 0.12 46.68
CA THR A 211 -4.88 -1.30 46.35
C THR A 211 -3.50 -1.94 46.36
N PRO A 212 -3.39 -3.23 46.70
CA PRO A 212 -2.10 -3.90 46.77
C PRO A 212 -1.38 -3.73 45.43
N PHE A 213 -0.29 -2.97 45.46
CA PHE A 213 0.58 -2.69 44.32
C PHE A 213 1.05 -4.03 43.75
N LEU A 214 0.73 -4.29 42.47
CA LEU A 214 1.47 -5.29 41.72
C LEU A 214 2.95 -4.89 41.68
N PRO A 215 3.89 -5.84 41.65
CA PRO A 215 5.29 -5.50 41.48
C PRO A 215 5.46 -4.69 40.18
N PRO A 216 6.33 -3.65 40.18
CA PRO A 216 6.51 -2.73 39.06
C PRO A 216 6.66 -3.38 37.67
N PRO A 217 7.35 -4.53 37.46
CA PRO A 217 7.44 -5.14 36.12
C PRO A 217 6.10 -5.63 35.56
N ALA A 218 5.15 -6.06 36.41
CA ALA A 218 3.86 -6.57 35.94
C ALA A 218 2.98 -5.45 35.36
N GLN A 219 3.08 -4.23 35.91
CA GLN A 219 2.30 -3.08 35.47
C GLN A 219 2.71 -2.60 34.07
N VAL A 220 4.02 -2.63 33.79
CA VAL A 220 4.56 -2.28 32.46
C VAL A 220 4.05 -3.26 31.41
N ALA A 221 4.06 -4.56 31.71
CA ALA A 221 3.58 -5.60 30.80
C ALA A 221 2.07 -5.49 30.53
N GLU A 222 1.27 -5.20 31.57
CA GLU A 222 -0.18 -4.98 31.42
C GLU A 222 -0.49 -3.79 30.50
N TYR A 223 0.23 -2.68 30.64
CA TYR A 223 0.09 -1.51 29.75
C TYR A 223 0.38 -1.89 28.29
N TRP A 224 1.53 -2.51 28.01
CA TRP A 224 1.88 -2.88 26.63
C TRP A 224 0.92 -3.89 26.01
N LEU A 225 0.48 -4.88 26.80
CA LEU A 225 -0.50 -5.86 26.32
C LEU A 225 -1.84 -5.19 25.99
N CYS A 226 -2.31 -4.28 26.87
CA CYS A 226 -3.53 -3.52 26.64
C CYS A 226 -3.44 -2.69 25.35
N THR A 227 -2.41 -1.85 25.21
CA THR A 227 -2.21 -1.02 24.02
C THR A 227 -2.10 -1.87 22.76
N TYR A 228 -1.36 -2.97 22.81
CA TYR A 228 -1.23 -3.92 21.70
C TYR A 228 -2.56 -4.55 21.30
N THR A 229 -3.35 -5.01 22.27
CA THR A 229 -4.67 -5.61 21.97
C THR A 229 -5.63 -4.60 21.35
N PHE A 230 -5.60 -3.35 21.80
CA PHE A 230 -6.43 -2.28 21.22
C PHE A 230 -6.04 -1.97 19.77
N ASP A 231 -4.75 -1.84 19.51
CA ASP A 231 -4.22 -1.63 18.16
C ASP A 231 -4.52 -2.82 17.22
N LEU A 232 -4.44 -4.05 17.72
CA LEU A 232 -4.83 -5.24 16.96
C LEU A 232 -6.32 -5.25 16.60
N ILE A 233 -7.21 -4.87 17.52
CA ILE A 233 -8.65 -4.78 17.23
C ILE A 233 -8.89 -3.73 16.14
N ARG A 234 -8.26 -2.56 16.26
CA ARG A 234 -8.34 -1.51 15.24
C ARG A 234 -7.82 -2.00 13.89
N TRP A 235 -6.73 -2.75 13.88
CA TRP A 235 -6.18 -3.34 12.67
C TRP A 235 -7.12 -4.35 12.01
N VAL A 236 -7.72 -5.26 12.79
CA VAL A 236 -8.69 -6.24 12.27
C VAL A 236 -9.88 -5.54 11.63
N VAL A 237 -10.36 -4.45 12.21
CA VAL A 237 -11.43 -3.62 11.61
C VAL A 237 -10.98 -3.03 10.27
N MET A 238 -9.78 -2.44 10.22
CA MET A 238 -9.24 -1.86 8.97
C MET A 238 -8.97 -2.92 7.90
N ALA A 239 -8.43 -4.08 8.27
CA ALA A 239 -8.20 -5.21 7.36
C ALA A 239 -9.51 -5.71 6.77
N SER A 240 -10.53 -5.89 7.61
CA SER A 240 -11.86 -6.32 7.18
C SER A 240 -12.52 -5.30 6.25
N LEU A 241 -12.43 -4.01 6.57
CA LEU A 241 -12.92 -2.94 5.70
C LEU A 241 -12.18 -2.93 4.36
N GLY A 242 -10.85 -3.09 4.37
CA GLY A 242 -10.05 -3.20 3.16
C GLY A 242 -10.48 -4.36 2.26
N THR A 243 -10.73 -5.54 2.84
CA THR A 243 -11.25 -6.70 2.10
C THR A 243 -12.64 -6.43 1.51
N VAL A 244 -13.53 -5.75 2.25
CA VAL A 244 -14.85 -5.34 1.72
C VAL A 244 -14.69 -4.37 0.54
N VAL A 245 -13.80 -3.38 0.64
CA VAL A 245 -13.55 -2.45 -0.48
C VAL A 245 -12.99 -3.18 -1.70
N LEU A 246 -12.02 -4.08 -1.51
CA LEU A 246 -11.40 -4.82 -2.61
C LEU A 246 -12.37 -5.78 -3.30
N THR A 247 -13.30 -6.37 -2.54
CA THR A 247 -14.38 -7.20 -3.11
C THR A 247 -15.42 -6.36 -3.88
N LEU A 248 -15.78 -5.17 -3.38
CA LEU A 248 -16.72 -4.26 -4.04
C LEU A 248 -16.17 -3.63 -5.33
N VAL A 249 -14.88 -3.28 -5.35
CA VAL A 249 -14.21 -2.72 -6.55
C VAL A 249 -14.11 -3.75 -7.69
N GLY A 250 -14.39 -5.02 -7.39
CA GLY A 250 -14.38 -6.07 -8.39
C GLY A 250 -12.96 -6.39 -8.84
N ALA A 251 -12.02 -6.51 -7.90
CA ALA A 251 -10.74 -7.19 -8.10
C ALA A 251 -10.95 -8.71 -7.89
N PRO A 252 -11.61 -9.41 -8.84
CA PRO A 252 -12.35 -10.63 -8.53
C PRO A 252 -11.41 -11.83 -8.41
N THR A 253 -10.23 -11.76 -9.03
CA THR A 253 -9.24 -12.83 -9.05
C THR A 253 -8.54 -12.97 -7.69
N MET A 254 -8.30 -11.88 -6.97
CA MET A 254 -7.54 -11.94 -5.70
C MET A 254 -8.40 -12.27 -4.48
N TRP A 255 -9.72 -12.00 -4.51
CA TRP A 255 -10.55 -11.97 -3.30
C TRP A 255 -11.78 -12.88 -3.32
N ARG A 256 -11.92 -13.76 -4.32
CA ARG A 256 -13.02 -14.75 -4.37
C ARG A 256 -12.66 -16.04 -3.64
N GLY A 257 -13.65 -16.62 -2.95
CA GLY A 257 -13.55 -17.94 -2.33
C GLY A 257 -12.44 -18.04 -1.26
N GLU A 258 -11.71 -19.16 -1.29
CA GLU A 258 -10.63 -19.46 -0.33
C GLU A 258 -9.46 -18.48 -0.40
N MET A 259 -9.21 -17.90 -1.59
CA MET A 259 -8.15 -16.90 -1.79
C MET A 259 -8.42 -15.61 -1.02
N GLY A 260 -9.70 -15.22 -0.89
CA GLY A 260 -10.10 -14.06 -0.09
C GLY A 260 -9.77 -14.25 1.39
N LEU A 261 -9.98 -15.45 1.93
CA LEU A 261 -9.61 -15.78 3.32
C LEU A 261 -8.10 -15.75 3.51
N ALA A 262 -7.32 -16.32 2.57
CA ALA A 262 -5.87 -16.28 2.62
C ALA A 262 -5.33 -14.85 2.59
N GLY A 263 -5.88 -13.99 1.72
CA GLY A 263 -5.55 -12.57 1.67
C GLY A 263 -5.87 -11.84 2.98
N TRP A 264 -7.05 -12.09 3.56
CA TRP A 264 -7.44 -11.49 4.84
C TRP A 264 -6.55 -11.94 6.01
N LEU A 265 -6.19 -13.23 6.06
CA LEU A 265 -5.26 -13.77 7.06
C LEU A 265 -3.87 -13.16 6.92
N LEU A 266 -3.37 -12.98 5.68
CA LEU A 266 -2.10 -12.29 5.42
C LEU A 266 -2.14 -10.85 5.91
N MET A 267 -3.25 -10.13 5.71
CA MET A 267 -3.43 -8.77 6.23
C MET A 267 -3.39 -8.75 7.75
N CYS A 268 -4.03 -9.71 8.43
CA CYS A 268 -4.00 -9.83 9.88
C CYS A 268 -2.58 -10.10 10.41
N LEU A 269 -1.86 -11.05 9.80
CA LEU A 269 -0.47 -11.39 10.15
C LEU A 269 0.47 -10.19 9.92
N PHE A 270 0.24 -9.42 8.86
CA PHE A 270 1.00 -8.20 8.59
C PHE A 270 0.85 -7.16 9.71
N GLY A 271 -0.36 -6.97 10.22
CA GLY A 271 -0.61 -6.10 11.38
C GLY A 271 0.06 -6.61 12.65
N VAL A 272 -0.03 -7.91 12.92
CA VAL A 272 0.62 -8.55 14.07
C VAL A 272 2.14 -8.34 14.03
N ALA A 273 2.74 -8.35 12.84
CA ALA A 273 4.18 -8.12 12.66
C ALA A 273 4.59 -6.63 12.75
N LEU A 274 3.78 -5.70 12.23
CA LEU A 274 4.17 -4.29 12.15
C LEU A 274 3.97 -3.48 13.44
N HIS A 275 2.95 -3.78 14.25
CA HIS A 275 2.74 -3.00 15.50
C HIS A 275 3.88 -3.17 16.52
N PRO A 276 4.42 -4.38 16.77
CA PRO A 276 5.57 -4.53 17.63
C PRO A 276 6.80 -3.79 17.09
N LEU A 277 6.97 -3.75 15.76
CA LEU A 277 8.04 -2.98 15.13
C LEU A 277 7.85 -1.47 15.37
N ALA A 278 6.63 -0.94 15.24
CA ALA A 278 6.30 0.44 15.61
C ALA A 278 6.61 0.74 17.08
N TYR A 279 6.31 -0.20 17.98
CA TYR A 279 6.60 -0.07 19.40
C TYR A 279 8.10 -0.18 19.71
N LEU A 280 8.90 -0.86 18.91
CA LEU A 280 10.36 -0.83 19.09
C LEU A 280 10.93 0.51 18.58
N LEU A 281 10.37 1.04 17.50
CA LEU A 281 10.86 2.24 16.84
C LEU A 281 10.43 3.55 17.51
N HIS A 282 9.35 3.57 18.30
CA HIS A 282 8.92 4.79 19.02
C HIS A 282 10.01 5.35 19.95
N PHE A 283 10.92 4.51 20.47
CA PHE A 283 12.04 4.95 21.29
C PHE A 283 13.04 5.82 20.53
N ALA A 284 13.12 5.67 19.20
CA ALA A 284 14.04 6.44 18.36
C ALA A 284 13.51 7.86 18.05
N VAL A 285 12.25 8.16 18.38
CA VAL A 285 11.63 9.46 18.11
C VAL A 285 11.38 10.19 19.41
N SER A 286 11.80 11.45 19.51
CA SER A 286 11.64 12.30 20.71
C SER A 286 10.37 13.15 20.69
N GLU A 287 9.80 13.44 19.52
CA GLU A 287 8.67 14.35 19.37
C GLU A 287 7.55 13.73 18.53
N ALA A 288 6.31 13.89 18.96
CA ALA A 288 5.12 13.39 18.27
C ALA A 288 5.04 13.86 16.81
N LYS A 289 5.41 15.12 16.54
CA LYS A 289 5.41 15.73 15.19
C LYS A 289 6.30 14.98 14.19
N VAL A 290 7.33 14.30 14.69
CA VAL A 290 8.33 13.59 13.87
C VAL A 290 7.99 12.10 13.72
N ALA A 291 7.11 11.55 14.55
CA ALA A 291 6.80 10.11 14.58
C ALA A 291 6.26 9.58 13.24
N GLN A 292 5.23 10.23 12.70
CA GLN A 292 4.63 9.82 11.43
C GLN A 292 5.58 9.95 10.22
N PRO A 293 6.28 11.09 9.98
CA PRO A 293 7.22 11.18 8.86
C PRO A 293 8.42 10.24 9.04
N PHE A 294 8.88 10.00 10.28
CA PHE A 294 9.91 9.01 10.56
C PHE A 294 9.47 7.60 10.17
N TRP A 295 8.30 7.15 10.64
CA TRP A 295 7.75 5.84 10.27
C TRP A 295 7.60 5.69 8.77
N SER A 296 7.02 6.71 8.13
CA SER A 296 6.78 6.71 6.68
C SER A 296 8.11 6.58 5.94
N THR A 297 9.12 7.38 6.28
CA THR A 297 10.44 7.30 5.63
C THR A 297 11.10 5.93 5.82
N LEU A 298 11.08 5.42 7.05
CA LEU A 298 11.73 4.17 7.41
C LEU A 298 11.07 2.94 6.78
N THR A 299 9.75 2.97 6.56
CA THR A 299 9.03 1.83 6.00
C THR A 299 8.85 1.94 4.49
N LEU A 300 8.51 3.13 3.99
CA LEU A 300 8.17 3.36 2.58
C LEU A 300 9.41 3.32 1.69
N VAL A 301 10.51 3.99 2.07
CA VAL A 301 11.71 4.05 1.23
C VAL A 301 12.31 2.65 1.04
N PRO A 302 12.57 1.86 2.11
CA PRO A 302 13.05 0.50 1.93
C PRO A 302 12.02 -0.38 1.22
N PHE A 303 10.72 -0.20 1.48
CA PHE A 303 9.69 -0.97 0.76
C PHE A 303 9.79 -0.77 -0.75
N PHE A 304 9.85 0.46 -1.26
CA PHE A 304 9.95 0.70 -2.71
C PHE A 304 11.24 0.13 -3.31
N VAL A 305 12.37 0.30 -2.63
CA VAL A 305 13.66 -0.23 -3.09
C VAL A 305 13.63 -1.76 -3.13
N LEU A 306 13.26 -2.40 -2.01
CA LEU A 306 13.27 -3.84 -1.87
C LEU A 306 12.17 -4.52 -2.71
N PHE A 307 11.00 -3.91 -2.84
CA PHE A 307 9.93 -4.39 -3.71
C PHE A 307 10.33 -4.31 -5.19
N THR A 308 11.03 -3.24 -5.61
CA THR A 308 11.54 -3.14 -6.98
C THR A 308 12.59 -4.22 -7.26
N ILE A 309 13.51 -4.45 -6.32
CA ILE A 309 14.49 -5.55 -6.44
C ILE A 309 13.75 -6.89 -6.51
N TYR A 310 12.79 -7.14 -5.61
CA TYR A 310 11.98 -8.35 -5.62
C TYR A 310 11.28 -8.54 -6.98
N PHE A 311 10.65 -7.50 -7.51
CA PHE A 311 9.96 -7.53 -8.80
C PHE A 311 10.90 -7.86 -9.96
N ILE A 312 12.10 -7.29 -9.99
CA ILE A 312 13.12 -7.58 -11.00
C ILE A 312 13.53 -9.05 -10.93
N PHE A 313 13.81 -9.58 -9.75
CA PHE A 313 14.22 -10.98 -9.58
C PHE A 313 13.07 -11.99 -9.74
N ALA A 314 11.83 -11.60 -9.43
CA ALA A 314 10.63 -12.41 -9.63
C ALA A 314 10.19 -12.47 -11.10
N SER A 315 10.63 -11.49 -11.91
CA SER A 315 10.28 -11.38 -13.32
C SER A 315 10.61 -12.66 -14.10
N PRO A 316 9.68 -13.19 -14.90
CA PRO A 316 9.95 -14.32 -15.79
C PRO A 316 10.85 -13.93 -16.97
N PHE A 317 11.14 -12.64 -17.17
CA PHE A 317 11.94 -12.15 -18.30
C PHE A 317 13.44 -12.13 -18.05
N ILE A 318 13.88 -12.38 -16.81
CA ILE A 318 15.29 -12.36 -16.42
C ILE A 318 15.74 -13.77 -16.06
N ASP A 319 16.62 -14.33 -16.88
CA ASP A 319 17.28 -15.62 -16.64
C ASP A 319 18.32 -15.48 -15.52
N VAL A 320 17.87 -15.68 -14.30
CA VAL A 320 18.71 -15.80 -13.10
C VAL A 320 18.65 -17.25 -12.63
N SER A 321 19.76 -17.80 -12.15
CA SER A 321 19.76 -19.14 -11.56
C SER A 321 18.77 -19.21 -10.40
N GLN A 322 17.99 -20.30 -10.34
CA GLN A 322 16.92 -20.48 -9.37
C GLN A 322 17.41 -20.30 -7.92
N GLY A 323 18.60 -20.83 -7.60
CA GLY A 323 19.19 -20.68 -6.25
C GLY A 323 19.46 -19.23 -5.84
N VAL A 324 19.87 -18.38 -6.78
CA VAL A 324 20.08 -16.94 -6.51
C VAL A 324 18.73 -16.24 -6.34
N ARG A 325 17.75 -16.56 -7.19
CA ARG A 325 16.38 -16.02 -7.10
C ARG A 325 15.74 -16.33 -5.75
N ASP A 326 15.86 -17.57 -5.29
CA ASP A 326 15.31 -18.01 -4.01
C ASP A 326 16.04 -17.33 -2.84
N ALA A 327 17.37 -17.31 -2.84
CA ALA A 327 18.16 -16.67 -1.79
C ALA A 327 17.85 -15.16 -1.65
N VAL A 328 17.78 -14.44 -2.78
CA VAL A 328 17.42 -13.02 -2.80
C VAL A 328 15.98 -12.84 -2.31
N SER A 329 15.05 -13.68 -2.76
CA SER A 329 13.65 -13.60 -2.31
C SER A 329 13.52 -13.78 -0.80
N TYR A 330 14.19 -14.78 -0.22
CA TYR A 330 14.16 -15.01 1.23
C TYR A 330 14.78 -13.84 2.01
N LEU A 331 15.89 -13.29 1.52
CA LEU A 331 16.54 -12.14 2.16
C LEU A 331 15.64 -10.89 2.12
N LEU A 332 14.97 -10.63 1.00
CA LEU A 332 14.04 -9.50 0.87
C LEU A 332 12.77 -9.70 1.72
N MET A 333 12.31 -10.95 1.87
CA MET A 333 11.16 -11.31 2.71
C MET A 333 11.41 -11.14 4.22
N LEU A 334 12.65 -10.89 4.66
CA LEU A 334 12.91 -10.47 6.04
C LEU A 334 12.26 -9.11 6.36
N PHE A 335 11.97 -8.30 5.34
CA PHE A 335 11.24 -7.05 5.51
C PHE A 335 9.72 -7.30 5.41
N PRO A 336 8.95 -7.11 6.50
CA PRO A 336 7.54 -7.51 6.53
C PRO A 336 6.67 -6.93 5.39
N PRO A 337 6.84 -5.66 4.97
CA PRO A 337 6.12 -5.11 3.83
C PRO A 337 6.37 -5.86 2.51
N VAL A 338 7.59 -6.34 2.26
CA VAL A 338 7.92 -7.11 1.05
C VAL A 338 7.35 -8.52 1.14
N ALA A 339 7.46 -9.17 2.30
CA ALA A 339 6.84 -10.49 2.51
C ALA A 339 5.32 -10.44 2.34
N PHE A 340 4.67 -9.39 2.85
CA PHE A 340 3.24 -9.17 2.67
C PHE A 340 2.87 -8.96 1.20
N ALA A 341 3.58 -8.07 0.50
CA ALA A 341 3.34 -7.83 -0.93
C ALA A 341 3.52 -9.11 -1.77
N ALA A 342 4.59 -9.87 -1.53
CA ALA A 342 4.84 -11.14 -2.19
C ALA A 342 3.75 -12.18 -1.89
N GLY A 343 3.25 -12.22 -0.65
CA GLY A 343 2.14 -13.08 -0.26
C GLY A 343 0.85 -12.74 -1.00
N ILE A 344 0.48 -11.45 -1.04
CA ILE A 344 -0.71 -10.98 -1.78
C ILE A 344 -0.57 -11.25 -3.28
N GLN A 345 0.62 -11.06 -3.86
CA GLN A 345 0.87 -11.38 -5.26
C GLN A 345 0.59 -12.86 -5.56
N ARG A 346 1.12 -13.78 -4.74
CA ARG A 346 0.92 -15.23 -4.91
C ARG A 346 -0.54 -15.65 -4.79
N VAL A 347 -1.28 -15.03 -3.86
CA VAL A 347 -2.74 -15.24 -3.74
C VAL A 347 -3.45 -14.80 -5.03
N GLY A 348 -3.04 -13.68 -5.61
CA GLY A 348 -3.61 -13.19 -6.87
C GLY A 348 -3.29 -14.04 -8.09
N GLU A 349 -2.07 -14.57 -8.18
CA GLU A 349 -1.66 -15.51 -9.24
C GLU A 349 -2.46 -16.82 -9.15
N SER A 350 -2.57 -17.38 -7.95
CA SER A 350 -3.33 -18.63 -7.72
C SER A 350 -4.82 -18.47 -8.04
N GLY A 351 -5.40 -17.30 -7.76
CA GLY A 351 -6.78 -17.00 -8.12
C GLY A 351 -7.02 -16.85 -9.62
N ALA A 352 -6.02 -16.40 -10.38
CA ALA A 352 -6.10 -16.32 -11.84
C ALA A 352 -6.10 -17.71 -12.50
N ASP A 353 -5.29 -18.64 -11.97
CA ASP A 353 -5.22 -20.02 -12.47
C ASP A 353 -6.55 -20.76 -12.31
N ILE A 354 -7.25 -20.54 -11.18
CA ILE A 354 -8.57 -21.15 -10.93
C ILE A 354 -9.63 -20.60 -11.91
N ASP A 355 -9.63 -19.29 -12.18
CA ASP A 355 -10.58 -18.70 -13.14
C ASP A 355 -10.33 -19.19 -14.57
N LEU A 356 -9.06 -19.43 -14.94
CA LEU A 356 -8.71 -20.01 -16.23
C LEU A 356 -9.17 -21.47 -16.35
N ALA A 357 -8.93 -22.28 -15.32
CA ALA A 357 -9.38 -23.67 -15.28
C ALA A 357 -10.91 -23.79 -15.37
N GLY A 358 -11.64 -22.89 -14.69
CA GLY A 358 -13.10 -22.84 -14.73
C GLY A 358 -13.70 -22.37 -16.07
N ARG A 359 -12.92 -21.74 -16.94
CA ARG A 359 -13.36 -21.37 -18.31
C ARG A 359 -13.10 -22.44 -19.36
N LEU A 360 -12.16 -23.35 -19.07
CA LEU A 360 -11.73 -24.40 -20.00
C LEU A 360 -12.44 -25.74 -19.79
N GLY A 361 -13.07 -25.95 -18.62
CA GLY A 361 -13.95 -27.09 -18.33
C GLY A 361 -15.41 -26.71 -18.50
#